data_AF-T1BDI8-F1
#
_entry.id   AF-T1BDI8-F1
#
_cell.length_a   1.000
_cell.length_b   1.000
_cell.length_c   1.000
_cell.angle_alpha   90.00
_cell.angle_beta   90.00
_cell.angle_gamma   90.00
#
_symmetry.space_group_name_H-M   'P 1'
#
loop_
_entity.id
_entity.type
_entity.pdbx_description
1 polymer ?
#
loop_
_entity_poly.entity_id
_entity_poly.type
_entity_poly.pdbx_seq_one_letter_code
_entity_poly.pdbx_strand_id
1 'polypeptide(L)'
;RDHVRPFSQGGLDIWTNVVTACRRCNNQKASRTPEQAHMQLIAVPFTPTYAEYVFLKGRRVLADQMEYLLAHFPRSSPLHDRIQRWLS
;
A
#
# COMPACT_ATOMS: atom_id res chain seq x y z
N ARG A 1 -6.17 10.54 0.67
CA ARG A 1 -6.03 9.51 1.71
C ARG A 1 -7.42 8.95 1.93
N ASP A 2 -7.60 7.64 1.80
CA ASP A 2 -8.87 6.95 2.07
C ASP A 2 -8.62 5.85 3.10
N HIS A 3 -9.62 5.53 3.91
CA HIS A 3 -9.52 4.53 4.97
C HIS A 3 -10.34 3.31 4.62
N VAL A 4 -9.75 2.10 4.68
CA VAL A 4 -10.45 0.82 4.43
C VAL A 4 -11.67 0.72 5.34
N ARG A 5 -11.46 0.84 6.65
CA ARG A 5 -12.53 1.07 7.62
C ARG A 5 -12.61 2.57 7.90
N PRO A 6 -13.75 3.23 7.64
CA PRO A 6 -13.90 4.67 7.86
C PRO A 6 -13.96 5.00 9.37
N PHE A 7 -13.60 6.24 9.73
CA PHE A 7 -13.65 6.72 11.12
C PHE A 7 -15.05 6.60 11.75
N SER A 8 -16.11 6.84 10.98
CA SER A 8 -17.50 6.70 11.44
C SER A 8 -17.87 5.28 11.86
N GLN A 9 -17.06 4.29 11.45
CA GLN A 9 -17.19 2.90 11.86
C GLN A 9 -16.06 2.45 12.81
N GLY A 10 -15.29 3.37 13.38
CA GLY A 10 -14.17 3.07 14.29
C GLY A 10 -12.85 2.73 13.61
N GLY A 11 -12.67 3.13 12.34
CA GLY A 11 -11.38 3.01 11.65
C GLY A 11 -10.29 3.89 12.27
N LEU A 12 -9.03 3.46 12.16
CA LEU A 12 -7.86 4.15 12.69
C LEU A 12 -6.99 4.75 11.57
N ASP A 13 -6.26 5.83 11.87
CA ASP A 13 -5.28 6.42 10.95
C ASP A 13 -3.93 5.69 11.02
N ILE A 14 -3.92 4.43 10.59
CA ILE A 14 -2.74 3.56 10.60
C ILE A 14 -2.46 3.01 9.20
N TRP A 15 -1.21 2.67 8.91
CA TRP A 15 -0.76 2.20 7.60
C TRP A 15 -1.62 1.07 7.03
N THR A 16 -1.99 0.10 7.85
CA THR A 16 -2.82 -1.06 7.48
C THR A 16 -4.29 -0.73 7.24
N ASN A 17 -4.73 0.50 7.51
CA ASN A 17 -6.10 0.96 7.25
C ASN A 17 -6.14 2.10 6.22
N VAL A 18 -5.00 2.57 5.72
CA VAL A 18 -4.93 3.73 4.83
C VAL A 18 -4.50 3.32 3.43
N VAL A 19 -5.26 3.75 2.43
CA VAL A 19 -5.01 3.49 1.01
C VAL A 19 -5.06 4.77 0.18
N THR A 20 -4.56 4.68 -1.04
CA THR A 20 -4.74 5.71 -2.07
C THR A 20 -5.94 5.35 -2.93
N ALA A 21 -6.74 6.36 -3.29
CA ALA A 21 -7.90 6.21 -4.15
C ALA A 21 -8.05 7.49 -4.99
N CYS A 22 -8.61 7.36 -6.20
CA CYS A 22 -9.03 8.52 -6.97
C CYS A 22 -10.28 9.15 -6.33
N ARG A 23 -10.56 10.42 -6.65
CA ARG A 23 -11.70 11.15 -6.10
C ARG A 23 -13.04 10.44 -6.34
N ARG A 24 -13.25 9.87 -7.53
CA ARG A 24 -14.47 9.13 -7.89
C ARG A 24 -14.66 7.90 -6.99
N CYS A 25 -13.63 7.07 -6.85
CA CYS A 25 -13.66 5.86 -6.04
C CYS A 25 -13.85 6.19 -4.55
N ASN A 26 -13.12 7.18 -4.04
CA ASN A 26 -13.27 7.63 -2.65
C ASN A 26 -14.69 8.13 -2.34
N ASN A 27 -15.29 8.89 -3.27
CA ASN A 27 -16.67 9.35 -3.14
C ASN A 27 -17.68 8.21 -3.25
N GLN A 28 -17.44 7.24 -4.14
CA GLN A 28 -18.30 6.06 -4.27
C GLN A 28 -18.26 5.22 -3.00
N LYS A 29 -17.09 4.99 -2.40
CA LYS A 29 -16.96 4.27 -1.13
C LYS A 29 -17.63 5.04 0.01
N ALA A 30 -17.37 6.35 0.13
CA ALA A 30 -17.87 7.21 1.20
C ALA A 30 -17.58 6.60 2.60
N SER A 31 -18.57 6.64 3.50
CA SER A 31 -18.49 6.12 4.87
C SER A 31 -18.69 4.60 4.98
N ARG A 32 -18.41 3.85 3.90
CA ARG A 32 -18.49 2.39 3.85
C ARG A 32 -17.11 1.73 3.82
N THR A 33 -17.02 0.46 4.17
CA THR A 33 -15.87 -0.39 3.84
C THR A 33 -15.88 -0.74 2.34
N PRO A 34 -14.75 -1.18 1.74
CA PRO A 34 -14.74 -1.67 0.36
C PRO A 34 -15.80 -2.74 0.11
N GLU A 35 -15.98 -3.69 1.03
CA GLU A 35 -16.96 -4.77 0.94
C GLU A 35 -18.40 -4.23 0.90
N GLN A 36 -18.72 -3.30 1.80
CA GLN A 36 -20.02 -2.61 1.84
C GLN A 36 -20.28 -1.74 0.60
N ALA A 37 -19.22 -1.27 -0.07
CA ALA A 37 -19.30 -0.50 -1.30
C ALA A 37 -19.23 -1.37 -2.56
N HIS A 38 -19.09 -2.70 -2.41
CA HIS A 38 -18.82 -3.64 -3.51
C HIS A 38 -17.59 -3.28 -4.34
N MET A 39 -16.54 -2.79 -3.66
CA MET A 39 -15.27 -2.39 -4.23
C MET A 39 -14.18 -3.34 -3.76
N GLN A 40 -13.28 -3.73 -4.66
CA GLN A 40 -12.11 -4.54 -4.31
C GLN A 40 -10.88 -3.65 -4.11
N LEU A 41 -10.05 -4.00 -3.13
CA LEU A 41 -8.74 -3.40 -2.97
C LEU A 41 -7.79 -3.91 -4.06
N ILE A 42 -7.15 -3.00 -4.79
CA ILE A 42 -6.12 -3.32 -5.78
C ILE A 42 -4.85 -3.84 -5.08
N ALA A 43 -4.57 -3.31 -3.88
CA ALA A 43 -3.43 -3.70 -3.08
C ALA A 43 -3.83 -3.69 -1.59
N VAL A 44 -3.47 -4.75 -0.88
CA VAL A 44 -3.64 -4.81 0.57
C VAL A 44 -2.68 -3.80 1.23
N PRO A 45 -3.18 -2.89 2.09
CA PRO A 45 -2.33 -1.98 2.83
C PRO A 45 -1.49 -2.73 3.85
N PHE A 46 -0.23 -2.31 4.01
CA PHE A 46 0.70 -2.89 4.97
C PHE A 46 1.63 -1.79 5.51
N THR A 47 2.24 -2.06 6.66
CA THR A 47 3.28 -1.18 7.20
C THR A 47 4.62 -1.57 6.60
N PRO A 48 5.26 -0.71 5.78
CA PRO A 48 6.58 -1.03 5.24
C PRO A 48 7.64 -0.94 6.36
N THR A 49 8.65 -1.81 6.26
CA THR A 49 9.93 -1.63 6.94
C THR A 49 10.67 -0.40 6.41
N TYR A 50 11.75 0.00 7.08
CA TYR A 50 12.54 1.14 6.62
C TYR A 50 13.11 0.93 5.20
N ALA A 51 13.66 -0.26 4.91
CA ALA A 51 14.19 -0.58 3.59
C ALA A 51 13.10 -0.49 2.49
N GLU A 52 11.92 -1.07 2.75
CA GLU A 52 10.78 -1.01 1.83
C GLU A 52 10.26 0.42 1.63
N TYR A 53 10.23 1.22 2.70
CA TYR A 53 9.83 2.62 2.61
C TYR A 53 10.80 3.43 1.74
N VAL A 54 12.12 3.24 1.90
CA VAL A 54 13.13 3.89 1.06
C VAL A 54 12.99 3.45 -0.40
N PHE A 55 12.78 2.15 -0.64
CA PHE A 55 12.52 1.61 -1.98
C PHE A 55 11.30 2.28 -2.64
N LEU A 56 10.15 2.31 -1.94
CA LEU A 56 8.89 2.87 -2.45
C LEU A 56 8.94 4.37 -2.73
N LYS A 57 9.87 5.11 -2.11
CA LYS A 57 10.06 6.55 -2.37
C LYS A 57 10.62 6.81 -3.77
N GLY A 58 11.28 5.84 -4.41
CA GLY A 58 11.72 5.90 -5.81
C GLY A 58 12.63 7.09 -6.17
N ARG A 59 13.31 7.71 -5.20
CA ARG A 59 14.12 8.91 -5.45
C ARG A 59 15.56 8.53 -5.78
N ARG A 60 15.94 8.59 -7.07
CA ARG A 60 17.33 8.55 -7.59
C ARG A 60 18.23 7.56 -6.83
N VAL A 61 17.74 6.35 -6.61
CA VAL A 61 18.51 5.26 -6.00
C VAL A 61 19.29 4.60 -7.14
N LEU A 62 20.63 4.60 -7.04
CA LEU A 62 21.50 3.89 -7.99
C LEU A 62 21.15 2.38 -7.95
N ALA A 63 21.41 1.65 -9.03
CA ALA A 63 20.97 0.26 -9.17
C ALA A 63 21.52 -0.67 -8.06
N ASP A 64 22.77 -0.46 -7.64
CA ASP A 64 23.44 -1.17 -6.54
C ASP A 64 22.76 -0.92 -5.19
N GLN A 65 22.29 0.31 -4.97
CA GLN A 65 21.54 0.68 -3.77
C GLN A 65 20.16 0.01 -3.75
N MET A 66 19.57 -0.26 -4.92
CA MET A 66 18.29 -0.94 -5.02
C MET A 66 18.40 -2.43 -4.65
N GLU A 67 19.44 -3.11 -5.16
CA GLU A 67 19.72 -4.51 -4.83
C GLU A 67 19.98 -4.69 -3.33
N TYR A 68 20.72 -3.76 -2.72
CA TYR A 68 20.92 -3.73 -1.26
C TYR A 68 19.59 -3.62 -0.51
N LEU A 69 18.70 -2.68 -0.89
CA LEU A 69 17.41 -2.52 -0.23
C LEU A 69 16.54 -3.77 -0.35
N LEU A 70 16.50 -4.39 -1.53
CA LEU A 70 15.74 -5.63 -1.78
C LEU A 70 16.21 -6.78 -0.89
N ALA A 71 17.53 -6.93 -0.68
CA ALA A 71 18.08 -7.96 0.19
C ALA A 71 17.65 -7.82 1.66
N HIS A 72 17.18 -6.64 2.08
CA HIS A 72 16.71 -6.36 3.44
C HIS A 72 15.20 -6.46 3.58
N PHE A 73 14.47 -6.84 2.53
CA PHE A 73 13.03 -7.06 2.64
C PHE A 73 12.75 -8.34 3.44
N PRO A 74 11.78 -8.33 4.38
CA PRO A 74 11.39 -9.55 5.06
C PRO A 74 10.75 -10.51 4.06
N ARG A 75 10.99 -11.82 4.20
CA ARG A 75 10.43 -12.85 3.27
C ARG A 75 8.90 -12.79 3.14
N SER A 76 8.20 -12.28 4.16
CA SER A 76 6.75 -12.09 4.18
C SER A 76 6.28 -10.78 3.54
N SER A 77 7.19 -9.95 3.02
CA SER A 77 6.84 -8.68 2.41
C SER A 77 5.94 -8.89 1.20
N PRO A 78 4.79 -8.18 1.11
CA PRO A 78 3.92 -8.23 -0.06
C PRO A 78 4.51 -7.51 -1.27
N LEU A 79 5.68 -6.87 -1.16
CA LEU A 79 6.34 -6.20 -2.28
C LEU A 79 7.04 -7.18 -3.22
N HIS A 80 7.44 -8.36 -2.76
CA HIS A 80 8.07 -9.38 -3.63
C HIS A 80 7.20 -9.68 -4.86
N ASP A 81 5.93 -10.04 -4.63
CA ASP A 81 4.98 -10.34 -5.71
C ASP A 81 4.64 -9.13 -6.59
N ARG A 82 4.72 -7.91 -6.04
CA ARG A 82 4.43 -6.68 -6.78
C ARG A 82 5.57 -6.30 -7.71
N ILE A 83 6.81 -6.45 -7.23
CA ILE A 83 8.03 -6.15 -8.00
C ILE A 83 8.22 -7.19 -9.11
N GLN A 84 7.99 -8.47 -8.83
CA GLN A 84 8.03 -9.52 -9.86
C GLN A 84 7.07 -9.19 -11.02
N ARG A 85 5.85 -8.73 -10.72
CA ARG A 85 4.87 -8.30 -11.72
C ARG A 85 5.26 -7.06 -12.51
N TRP A 86 6.19 -6.24 -12.03
CA TRP A 86 6.66 -5.06 -12.76
C TRP A 86 7.84 -5.36 -13.68
N LEU A 87 8.58 -6.43 -13.39
CA LEU A 87 9.76 -6.85 -14.15
C LEU A 87 9.43 -7.91 -15.21
N SER A 88 8.24 -8.51 -15.16
CA SER A 88 7.66 -9.36 -16.21
C SER A 88 6.99 -8.54 -17.30
#